data_AF-A0A1G3L7H4-F1
#
_entry.id   AF-A0A1G3L7H4-F1
#
_cell.length_a   1.000
_cell.length_b   1.000
_cell.length_c   1.000
_cell.angle_alpha   90.00
_cell.angle_beta   90.00
_cell.angle_gamma   90.00
#
_symmetry.space_group_name_H-M   'P 1'
#
loop_
_entity.id
_entity.type
_entity.pdbx_description
1 polymer ?
#
loop_
_entity_poly.entity_id
_entity_poly.type
_entity_poly.pdbx_seq_one_letter_code
_entity_poly.pdbx_strand_id
1 'polypeptide(L)'
;MANRFIRLIEEGTIASEGDLKSAFRAHALATHPDLRAEESRRPESLGEDFIKARAEYEAALRYLAPKAARMEPGHENTEAGDRPATAFGKKRDRFDRTLFYADFSALLKCGFPKTARHDKERKKYVRLRLHVRSSLASLDGAGQGSTLALFDAFERVLATRKELTEAGLTPRIEAVIGLLMDLISYEECGIVPLRASIEIEFASLKQNATDPGLLGFLAFLVGDMDGGTTIL
;
A
#
# COMPACT_ATOMS: atom_id res chain seq x y z
N MET A 1 -8.54 -1.48 -23.80
CA MET A 1 -7.58 -0.54 -23.18
C MET A 1 -7.50 -0.86 -21.69
N ALA A 2 -6.30 -0.97 -21.14
CA ALA A 2 -6.15 -1.11 -19.69
C ALA A 2 -6.60 0.19 -19.00
N ASN A 3 -7.37 0.07 -17.92
CA ASN A 3 -7.86 1.22 -17.14
C ASN A 3 -6.67 1.99 -16.54
N ARG A 4 -6.57 3.30 -16.83
CA ARG A 4 -5.39 4.09 -16.46
C ARG A 4 -5.19 4.18 -14.96
N PHE A 5 -6.27 4.32 -14.20
CA PHE A 5 -6.20 4.50 -12.75
C PHE A 5 -5.80 3.19 -12.07
N ILE A 6 -6.30 2.05 -12.56
CA ILE A 6 -5.87 0.73 -12.08
C ILE A 6 -4.37 0.55 -12.33
N ARG A 7 -3.87 0.94 -13.51
CA ARG A 7 -2.43 0.86 -13.80
C ARG A 7 -1.61 1.74 -12.86
N LEU A 8 -2.01 2.98 -12.62
CA LEU A 8 -1.33 3.89 -11.70
C LEU A 8 -1.34 3.42 -10.24
N ILE A 9 -2.42 2.72 -9.82
CA ILE A 9 -2.48 2.06 -8.51
C ILE A 9 -1.50 0.88 -8.47
N GLU A 10 -1.49 0.03 -9.49
CA GLU A 10 -0.60 -1.14 -9.58
C GLU A 10 0.88 -0.72 -9.61
N GLU A 11 1.21 0.34 -10.35
CA GLU A 11 2.54 0.96 -10.41
C GLU A 11 2.92 1.68 -9.10
N GLY A 12 1.95 1.96 -8.22
CA GLY A 12 2.16 2.65 -6.94
C GLY A 12 2.17 4.18 -7.02
N THR A 13 1.92 4.77 -8.19
CA THR A 13 1.80 6.24 -8.34
C THR A 13 0.62 6.79 -7.53
N ILE A 14 -0.47 6.04 -7.43
CA ILE A 14 -1.59 6.34 -6.54
C ILE A 14 -1.38 5.58 -5.23
N ALA A 15 -1.04 6.31 -4.16
CA ALA A 15 -0.76 5.74 -2.84
C ALA A 15 -1.97 5.76 -1.89
N SER A 16 -3.01 6.50 -2.24
CA SER A 16 -4.23 6.63 -1.45
C SER A 16 -5.48 6.87 -2.32
N GLU A 17 -6.67 6.76 -1.72
CA GLU A 17 -7.92 7.18 -2.37
C GLU A 17 -7.94 8.70 -2.62
N GLY A 18 -7.31 9.48 -1.74
CA GLY A 18 -7.13 10.92 -1.93
C GLY A 18 -6.35 11.23 -3.21
N ASP A 19 -5.30 10.45 -3.50
CA ASP A 19 -4.52 10.57 -4.74
C ASP A 19 -5.33 10.13 -5.95
N LEU A 20 -6.13 9.06 -5.83
CA LEU A 20 -7.02 8.62 -6.90
C LEU A 20 -8.03 9.72 -7.27
N LYS A 21 -8.63 10.35 -6.26
CA LYS A 21 -9.56 11.47 -6.44
C LYS A 21 -8.87 12.70 -7.01
N SER A 22 -7.65 12.98 -6.58
CA SER A 22 -6.86 14.11 -7.07
C SER A 22 -6.40 13.90 -8.52
N ALA A 23 -5.96 12.69 -8.87
CA ALA A 23 -5.62 12.29 -10.23
C ALA A 23 -6.85 12.36 -11.16
N PHE A 24 -8.01 11.91 -10.69
CA PHE A 24 -9.26 12.08 -11.42
C PHE A 24 -9.61 13.55 -11.62
N ARG A 25 -9.54 14.38 -10.58
CA ARG A 25 -9.80 15.84 -10.69
C ARG A 25 -8.85 16.54 -11.65
N ALA A 26 -7.55 16.26 -11.57
CA ALA A 26 -6.56 16.83 -12.48
C ALA A 26 -6.85 16.44 -13.94
N HIS A 27 -7.22 15.19 -14.18
CA HIS A 27 -7.58 14.73 -15.51
C HIS A 27 -8.91 15.33 -15.99
N ALA A 28 -9.91 15.37 -15.12
CA ALA A 28 -11.20 16.02 -15.38
C ALA A 28 -11.05 17.49 -15.73
N LEU A 29 -10.16 18.23 -15.06
CA LEU A 29 -9.85 19.63 -15.39
C LEU A 29 -9.17 19.74 -16.77
N ALA A 30 -8.26 18.82 -17.10
CA ALA A 30 -7.57 18.81 -18.39
C ALA A 30 -8.47 18.43 -19.57
N THR A 31 -9.54 17.66 -19.33
CA THR A 31 -10.50 17.21 -20.36
C THR A 31 -11.86 17.89 -20.28
N HIS A 32 -12.04 18.86 -19.37
CA HIS A 32 -13.34 19.50 -19.19
C HIS A 32 -13.73 20.29 -20.45
N PRO A 33 -14.91 20.01 -21.04
CA PRO A 33 -15.33 20.66 -22.29
C PRO A 33 -15.44 22.19 -22.15
N ASP A 34 -15.86 22.68 -20.98
CA ASP A 34 -16.03 24.13 -20.74
C ASP A 34 -14.72 24.90 -20.48
N LEU A 35 -13.63 24.23 -20.06
CA LEU A 35 -12.34 24.90 -19.76
C LEU A 35 -11.41 24.95 -20.98
N ARG A 36 -11.71 24.19 -22.04
CA ARG A 36 -10.93 24.13 -23.29
C ARG A 36 -11.71 24.58 -24.52
N ALA A 37 -12.88 25.20 -24.34
CA ALA A 37 -13.73 25.69 -25.41
C ALA A 37 -13.03 26.69 -26.35
N GLU A 38 -11.91 27.29 -25.93
CA GLU A 38 -11.15 28.26 -26.74
C GLU A 38 -10.08 27.64 -27.66
N GLU A 39 -9.65 26.38 -27.48
CA GLU A 39 -8.42 25.87 -28.13
C GLU A 39 -8.57 24.64 -29.04
N SER A 40 -9.73 23.99 -29.18
CA SER A 40 -9.79 22.76 -30.00
C SER A 40 -11.06 22.55 -30.82
N ARG A 41 -10.83 22.25 -32.11
CA ARG A 41 -11.77 21.76 -33.10
C ARG A 41 -12.39 20.44 -32.60
N ARG A 42 -13.73 20.39 -32.55
CA ARG A 42 -14.63 19.26 -32.21
C ARG A 42 -14.94 19.08 -30.71
N PRO A 43 -16.03 19.69 -30.22
CA PRO A 43 -16.50 19.52 -28.84
C PRO A 43 -16.94 18.09 -28.48
N GLU A 44 -17.24 17.24 -29.46
CA GLU A 44 -17.75 15.87 -29.24
C GLU A 44 -16.72 14.93 -28.59
N SER A 45 -15.43 15.03 -28.93
CA SER A 45 -14.41 14.13 -28.40
C SER A 45 -14.01 14.42 -26.95
N LEU A 46 -14.15 15.68 -26.49
CA LEU A 46 -13.84 16.08 -25.12
C LEU A 46 -14.87 15.54 -24.11
N GLY A 47 -16.15 15.54 -24.49
CA GLY A 47 -17.22 14.93 -23.71
C GLY A 47 -17.03 13.42 -23.56
N GLU A 48 -16.66 12.73 -24.63
CA GLU A 48 -16.35 11.30 -24.61
C GLU A 48 -15.14 10.97 -23.73
N ASP A 49 -14.08 11.78 -23.78
CA ASP A 49 -12.90 11.62 -22.95
C ASP A 49 -13.20 11.80 -21.45
N PHE A 50 -14.04 12.76 -21.08
CA PHE A 50 -14.50 12.94 -19.71
C PHE A 50 -15.36 11.76 -19.23
N ILE A 51 -16.32 11.30 -20.04
CA ILE A 51 -17.16 10.13 -19.72
C ILE A 51 -16.30 8.88 -19.51
N LYS A 52 -15.32 8.68 -20.40
CA LYS A 52 -14.36 7.57 -20.29
C LYS A 52 -13.52 7.67 -19.02
N ALA A 53 -13.01 8.85 -18.69
CA ALA A 53 -12.25 9.08 -17.45
C ALA A 53 -13.09 8.78 -16.20
N ARG A 54 -14.36 9.19 -16.18
CA ARG A 54 -15.28 8.88 -15.08
C ARG A 54 -15.53 7.37 -14.97
N ALA A 55 -15.79 6.70 -16.09
CA ALA A 55 -16.00 5.25 -16.11
C ALA A 55 -14.75 4.50 -15.62
N GLU A 56 -13.55 4.94 -15.99
CA GLU A 56 -12.29 4.39 -15.51
C GLU A 56 -12.10 4.62 -14.00
N TYR A 57 -12.43 5.80 -13.49
CA TYR A 57 -12.38 6.11 -12.05
C TYR A 57 -13.34 5.23 -11.24
N GLU A 58 -14.59 5.10 -11.67
CA GLU A 58 -15.58 4.22 -11.01
C GLU A 58 -15.15 2.74 -11.05
N ALA A 59 -14.56 2.30 -12.17
CA ALA A 59 -14.01 0.96 -12.27
C ALA A 59 -12.81 0.74 -11.34
N ALA A 60 -11.98 1.77 -11.10
CA ALA A 60 -10.88 1.71 -10.13
C ALA A 60 -11.40 1.65 -8.69
N LEU A 61 -12.44 2.42 -8.34
CA LEU A 61 -13.12 2.30 -7.04
C LEU A 61 -13.67 0.90 -6.81
N ARG A 62 -14.38 0.36 -7.82
CA ARG A 62 -14.86 -1.04 -7.77
C ARG A 62 -13.69 -2.01 -7.61
N TYR A 63 -12.60 -1.83 -8.33
CA TYR A 63 -11.41 -2.68 -8.27
C TYR A 63 -10.85 -2.77 -6.84
N LEU A 64 -10.87 -1.66 -6.10
CA LEU A 64 -10.41 -1.58 -4.72
C LEU A 64 -11.42 -2.08 -3.67
N ALA A 65 -12.72 -2.04 -3.97
CA ALA A 65 -13.77 -2.39 -3.02
C ALA A 65 -13.64 -3.84 -2.49
N PRO A 66 -13.86 -4.06 -1.17
CA PRO A 66 -13.85 -5.39 -0.58
C PRO A 66 -15.02 -6.23 -1.11
N LYS A 67 -14.83 -7.55 -1.19
CA LYS A 67 -15.81 -8.48 -1.78
C LYS A 67 -17.19 -8.40 -1.10
N ALA A 68 -17.23 -8.10 0.20
CA ALA A 68 -18.48 -7.93 0.95
C ALA A 68 -19.34 -6.76 0.44
N ALA A 69 -18.73 -5.70 -0.10
CA ALA A 69 -19.46 -4.57 -0.69
C ALA A 69 -20.01 -4.87 -2.12
N ARG A 70 -19.76 -6.08 -2.64
CA ARG A 70 -20.24 -6.54 -3.96
C ARG A 70 -21.30 -7.63 -3.86
N MET A 71 -21.76 -7.98 -2.66
CA MET A 71 -22.92 -8.87 -2.51
C MET A 71 -24.19 -8.04 -2.56
N GLU A 72 -25.04 -8.37 -3.52
CA GLU A 72 -26.44 -7.97 -3.57
C GLU A 72 -27.19 -8.33 -2.28
N PRO A 73 -28.31 -7.65 -1.97
CA PRO A 73 -29.06 -7.88 -0.74
C PRO A 73 -29.72 -9.26 -0.79
N GLY A 74 -29.11 -10.23 -0.10
CA GLY A 74 -29.69 -11.55 0.07
C GLY A 74 -28.64 -12.63 0.32
N HIS A 75 -28.19 -12.75 1.56
CA HIS A 75 -28.06 -14.02 2.29
C HIS A 75 -27.31 -13.76 3.60
N GLU A 76 -28.09 -13.73 4.68
CA GLU A 76 -27.60 -13.81 6.06
C GLU A 76 -27.06 -15.21 6.37
N ASN A 77 -26.24 -15.25 7.42
CA ASN A 77 -25.66 -16.39 8.13
C ASN A 77 -24.26 -16.82 7.70
N THR A 78 -23.23 -16.26 8.35
CA THR A 78 -22.35 -17.05 9.26
C THR A 78 -21.43 -16.14 10.08
N GLU A 79 -21.55 -16.28 11.40
CA GLU A 79 -20.51 -16.15 12.43
C GLU A 79 -19.65 -14.87 12.48
N ALA A 80 -20.09 -13.98 13.37
CA ALA A 80 -19.38 -12.81 13.87
C ALA A 80 -18.09 -13.19 14.61
N GLY A 81 -17.01 -13.38 13.86
CA GLY A 81 -15.66 -13.11 14.33
C GLY A 81 -15.41 -11.61 14.21
N ASP A 82 -15.17 -10.97 15.36
CA ASP A 82 -14.90 -9.55 15.58
C ASP A 82 -13.69 -9.05 14.79
N ARG A 83 -13.87 -8.87 13.47
CA ARG A 83 -12.93 -8.17 12.60
C ARG A 83 -13.44 -6.74 12.47
N PRO A 84 -12.65 -5.72 12.85
CA PRO A 84 -13.07 -4.35 12.66
C PRO A 84 -13.39 -4.16 11.19
N ALA A 85 -14.63 -3.77 10.91
CA ALA A 85 -15.11 -3.40 9.60
C ALA A 85 -14.10 -2.42 9.01
N THR A 86 -13.35 -2.86 7.98
CA THR A 86 -12.37 -2.03 7.29
C THR A 86 -13.16 -0.95 6.56
N ALA A 87 -13.28 0.20 7.24
CA ALA A 87 -13.98 1.38 6.79
C ALA A 87 -13.28 1.94 5.55
N PHE A 88 -13.77 1.55 4.37
CA PHE A 88 -13.42 2.11 3.06
C PHE A 88 -13.92 3.56 2.88
N GLY A 89 -13.78 4.40 3.90
CA GLY A 89 -14.36 5.75 3.86
C GLY A 89 -14.19 6.60 5.12
N LYS A 90 -13.59 6.10 6.21
CA LYS A 90 -13.05 7.03 7.20
C LYS A 90 -11.81 7.64 6.58
N LYS A 91 -11.84 8.96 6.34
CA LYS A 91 -10.64 9.74 6.02
C LYS A 91 -9.56 9.30 7.00
N ARG A 92 -8.51 8.65 6.49
CA ARG A 92 -7.29 8.39 7.23
C ARG A 92 -6.52 9.71 7.34
N ASP A 93 -7.14 10.73 7.94
CA ASP A 93 -6.54 12.05 8.10
C ASP A 93 -5.42 12.03 9.16
N ARG A 94 -5.27 10.91 9.89
CA ARG A 94 -4.22 10.70 10.88
C ARG A 94 -3.68 9.28 10.79
N PHE A 95 -2.36 9.13 10.95
CA PHE A 95 -1.70 7.83 11.08
C PHE A 95 -2.26 7.06 12.29
N ASP A 96 -2.67 5.82 12.03
CA ASP A 96 -3.08 4.84 13.03
C ASP A 96 -2.09 3.68 13.01
N ARG A 97 -1.29 3.59 14.06
CA ARG A 97 -0.19 2.64 14.20
C ARG A 97 -0.68 1.20 14.25
N THR A 98 -1.72 0.92 15.05
CA THR A 98 -2.31 -0.41 15.17
C THR A 98 -2.89 -0.87 13.83
N LEU A 99 -3.56 0.02 13.11
CA LEU A 99 -4.08 -0.28 11.77
C LEU A 99 -2.97 -0.54 10.76
N PHE A 100 -1.87 0.23 10.82
CA PHE A 100 -0.70 0.02 9.97
C PHE A 100 -0.10 -1.38 10.15
N TYR A 101 0.21 -1.80 11.39
CA TYR A 101 0.79 -3.12 11.64
C TYR A 101 -0.18 -4.26 11.30
N ALA A 102 -1.49 -4.07 11.48
CA ALA A 102 -2.50 -5.04 11.04
C ALA A 102 -2.55 -5.19 9.51
N ASP A 103 -2.58 -4.09 8.77
CA ASP A 103 -2.54 -4.08 7.30
C ASP A 103 -1.21 -4.67 6.78
N PHE A 104 -0.10 -4.36 7.44
CA PHE A 104 1.22 -4.87 7.09
C PHE A 104 1.37 -6.37 7.37
N SER A 105 0.87 -6.86 8.50
CA SER A 105 0.74 -8.30 8.81
C SER A 105 -0.07 -9.04 7.75
N ALA A 106 -1.20 -8.46 7.32
CA ALA A 106 -2.02 -9.02 6.25
C ALA A 106 -1.28 -9.06 4.90
N LEU A 107 -0.50 -8.02 4.58
CA LEU A 107 0.32 -7.96 3.37
C LEU A 107 1.41 -9.04 3.37
N LEU A 108 2.13 -9.21 4.48
CA LEU A 108 3.16 -10.23 4.63
C LEU A 108 2.58 -11.65 4.55
N LYS A 109 1.45 -11.92 5.23
CA LYS A 109 0.71 -13.20 5.13
C LYS A 109 0.20 -13.48 3.71
N CYS A 110 0.03 -12.43 2.88
CA CYS A 110 -0.32 -12.58 1.48
C CYS A 110 0.88 -12.98 0.59
N GLY A 111 2.09 -13.06 1.15
CA GLY A 111 3.32 -13.51 0.46
C GLY A 111 4.19 -12.39 -0.06
N PHE A 112 4.18 -11.22 0.59
CA PHE A 112 4.96 -10.05 0.18
C PHE A 112 6.48 -10.33 0.15
N PRO A 113 7.20 -9.83 -0.87
CA PRO A 113 6.67 -9.27 -2.12
C PRO A 113 6.08 -10.39 -2.99
N LYS A 114 4.88 -10.20 -3.58
CA LYS A 114 4.19 -11.28 -4.32
C LYS A 114 4.02 -10.98 -5.81
N THR A 115 4.50 -11.89 -6.66
CA THR A 115 4.05 -12.01 -8.06
C THR A 115 2.75 -12.80 -8.07
N ALA A 116 1.64 -12.12 -8.37
CA ALA A 116 0.32 -12.75 -8.37
C ALA A 116 0.17 -13.74 -9.53
N ARG A 117 -0.34 -14.95 -9.25
CA ARG A 117 -0.56 -15.97 -10.29
C ARG A 117 -1.89 -15.79 -11.01
N HIS A 118 -2.85 -15.15 -10.36
CA HIS A 118 -4.18 -14.90 -10.93
C HIS A 118 -4.78 -13.56 -10.48
N ASP A 119 -5.76 -13.06 -11.24
CA ASP A 119 -6.38 -11.74 -11.03
C ASP A 119 -6.95 -11.51 -9.62
N LYS A 120 -7.58 -12.53 -9.03
CA LYS A 120 -8.11 -12.42 -7.66
C LYS A 120 -7.00 -12.19 -6.62
N GLU A 121 -5.86 -12.84 -6.79
CA GLU A 121 -4.68 -12.65 -5.94
C GLU A 121 -4.08 -11.27 -6.17
N ARG A 122 -3.96 -10.84 -7.44
CA ARG A 122 -3.44 -9.52 -7.80
C ARG A 122 -4.26 -8.42 -7.12
N LYS A 123 -5.58 -8.48 -7.25
CA LYS A 123 -6.51 -7.52 -6.61
C LYS A 123 -6.36 -7.48 -5.10
N LYS A 124 -6.27 -8.65 -4.44
CA LYS A 124 -6.08 -8.72 -2.98
C LYS A 124 -4.75 -8.10 -2.58
N TYR A 125 -3.67 -8.45 -3.27
CA TYR A 125 -2.32 -7.92 -3.01
C TYR A 125 -2.26 -6.40 -3.18
N VAL A 126 -2.73 -5.89 -4.32
CA VAL A 126 -2.73 -4.46 -4.65
C VAL A 126 -3.52 -3.66 -3.60
N ARG A 127 -4.67 -4.19 -3.14
CA ARG A 127 -5.46 -3.54 -2.10
C ARG A 127 -4.71 -3.48 -0.75
N LEU A 128 -4.10 -4.59 -0.31
CA LEU A 128 -3.32 -4.61 0.93
C LEU A 128 -2.11 -3.68 0.86
N ARG A 129 -1.43 -3.67 -0.29
CA ARG A 129 -0.33 -2.74 -0.57
C ARG A 129 -0.81 -1.28 -0.49
N LEU A 130 -1.95 -0.96 -1.10
CA LEU A 130 -2.54 0.38 -1.02
C LEU A 130 -2.88 0.79 0.41
N HIS A 131 -3.36 -0.15 1.24
CA HIS A 131 -3.63 0.14 2.65
C HIS A 131 -2.37 0.54 3.42
N VAL A 132 -1.28 -0.21 3.25
CA VAL A 132 0.02 0.08 3.89
C VAL A 132 0.55 1.43 3.41
N ARG A 133 0.57 1.66 2.08
CA ARG A 133 1.00 2.93 1.48
C ARG A 133 0.18 4.11 1.99
N SER A 134 -1.14 3.96 2.08
CA SER A 134 -2.03 5.01 2.57
C SER A 134 -1.77 5.34 4.03
N SER A 135 -1.49 4.35 4.88
CA SER A 135 -1.11 4.59 6.28
C SER A 135 0.20 5.37 6.36
N LEU A 136 1.22 4.96 5.62
CA LEU A 136 2.52 5.66 5.57
C LEU A 136 2.40 7.08 5.00
N ALA A 137 1.61 7.27 3.95
CA ALA A 137 1.33 8.61 3.40
C ALA A 137 0.63 9.52 4.42
N SER A 138 -0.20 8.95 5.29
CA SER A 138 -0.87 9.70 6.37
C SER A 138 0.09 10.07 7.51
N LEU A 139 1.19 9.33 7.66
CA LEU A 139 2.27 9.63 8.61
C LEU A 139 3.17 10.76 8.09
N ASP A 140 3.52 10.72 6.81
CA ASP A 140 4.40 11.72 6.18
C ASP A 140 3.73 13.12 6.03
N GLY A 141 2.40 13.19 6.10
CA GLY A 141 1.65 14.44 5.94
C GLY A 141 1.75 15.04 4.54
N ALA A 142 1.57 16.37 4.42
CA ALA A 142 1.75 17.11 3.16
C ALA A 142 3.22 17.48 2.87
N GLY A 143 4.15 17.10 3.75
CA GLY A 143 5.59 17.28 3.57
C GLY A 143 6.18 16.17 2.71
N GLN A 144 7.34 16.42 2.10
CA GLN A 144 8.05 15.42 1.27
C GLN A 144 8.34 14.16 2.10
N GLY A 145 7.58 13.10 1.82
CA GLY A 145 7.58 11.87 2.61
C GLY A 145 8.87 11.08 2.51
N SER A 146 9.53 10.89 3.65
CA SER A 146 10.64 9.93 3.76
C SER A 146 10.11 8.52 3.94
N THR A 147 9.00 8.29 4.65
CA THR A 147 8.61 6.95 5.10
C THR A 147 7.99 6.12 3.99
N LEU A 148 7.08 6.70 3.20
CA LEU A 148 6.53 6.05 2.02
C LEU A 148 7.63 5.75 1.00
N ALA A 149 8.58 6.68 0.80
CA ALA A 149 9.71 6.48 -0.09
C ALA A 149 10.64 5.35 0.39
N LEU A 150 10.86 5.23 1.71
CA LEU A 150 11.59 4.12 2.32
C LEU A 150 10.90 2.78 2.05
N PHE A 151 9.58 2.70 2.24
CA PHE A 151 8.80 1.50 1.92
C PHE A 151 8.88 1.13 0.43
N ASP A 152 8.80 2.12 -0.47
CA ASP A 152 8.87 1.89 -1.91
C ASP A 152 10.25 1.39 -2.36
N ALA A 153 11.31 1.94 -1.77
CA ALA A 153 12.67 1.45 -1.99
C ALA A 153 12.83 0.01 -1.46
N PHE A 154 12.32 -0.25 -0.25
CA PHE A 154 12.34 -1.57 0.38
C PHE A 154 11.62 -2.63 -0.45
N GLU A 155 10.37 -2.36 -0.86
CA GLU A 155 9.58 -3.27 -1.70
C GLU A 155 10.28 -3.55 -3.02
N ARG A 156 10.83 -2.52 -3.69
CA ARG A 156 11.54 -2.68 -4.97
C ARG A 156 12.74 -3.61 -4.82
N VAL A 157 13.57 -3.41 -3.79
CA VAL A 157 14.74 -4.25 -3.52
C VAL A 157 14.31 -5.71 -3.31
N LEU A 158 13.27 -5.95 -2.51
CA LEU A 158 12.77 -7.30 -2.26
C LEU A 158 12.20 -7.95 -3.53
N ALA A 159 11.43 -7.20 -4.33
CA ALA A 159 10.85 -7.68 -5.58
C ALA A 159 11.94 -8.07 -6.59
N THR A 160 12.91 -7.18 -6.84
CA THR A 160 14.02 -7.44 -7.76
C THR A 160 14.82 -8.67 -7.34
N ARG A 161 15.13 -8.81 -6.04
CA ARG A 161 15.89 -9.97 -5.57
C ARG A 161 15.07 -11.26 -5.65
N LYS A 162 13.77 -11.23 -5.39
CA LYS A 162 12.89 -12.39 -5.57
C LYS A 162 12.82 -12.85 -7.03
N GLU A 163 12.77 -11.92 -7.97
CA GLU A 163 12.79 -12.23 -9.41
C GLU A 163 14.13 -12.85 -9.85
N LEU A 164 15.25 -12.36 -9.31
CA LEU A 164 16.58 -12.89 -9.61
C LEU A 164 16.83 -14.29 -9.03
N THR A 165 16.03 -14.72 -8.06
CA THR A 165 16.14 -16.06 -7.48
C THR A 165 14.90 -16.89 -7.83
N GLU A 166 14.92 -17.50 -9.02
CA GLU A 166 13.91 -18.49 -9.43
C GLU A 166 13.80 -19.68 -8.44
N ALA A 167 14.82 -19.88 -7.59
CA ALA A 167 14.96 -20.97 -6.63
C ALA A 167 14.46 -20.70 -5.19
N GLY A 168 13.91 -19.51 -4.89
CA GLY A 168 13.40 -19.19 -3.55
C GLY A 168 14.06 -17.98 -2.89
N LEU A 169 13.68 -17.64 -1.66
CA LEU A 169 14.26 -16.48 -0.98
C LEU A 169 15.71 -16.78 -0.58
N THR A 170 16.63 -15.84 -0.81
CA THR A 170 17.97 -15.96 -0.22
C THR A 170 17.85 -15.96 1.31
N PRO A 171 18.75 -16.65 2.06
CA PRO A 171 18.71 -16.67 3.54
C PRO A 171 18.65 -15.27 4.17
N ARG A 172 19.24 -14.30 3.48
CA ARG A 172 19.20 -12.88 3.86
C ARG A 172 17.80 -12.26 3.74
N ILE A 173 17.04 -12.58 2.70
CA ILE A 173 15.65 -12.11 2.59
C ILE A 173 14.77 -12.83 3.59
N GLU A 174 15.01 -14.12 3.84
CA GLU A 174 14.30 -14.86 4.88
C GLU A 174 14.52 -14.21 6.26
N ALA A 175 15.75 -13.81 6.60
CA ALA A 175 16.05 -13.08 7.83
C ALA A 175 15.34 -11.72 7.90
N VAL A 176 15.24 -10.99 6.78
CA VAL A 176 14.47 -9.73 6.73
C VAL A 176 12.98 -9.99 6.98
N ILE A 177 12.40 -10.99 6.32
CA ILE A 177 10.98 -11.33 6.52
C ILE A 177 10.73 -11.81 7.96
N GLY A 178 11.65 -12.58 8.54
CA GLY A 178 11.64 -12.98 9.95
C GLY A 178 11.59 -11.77 10.87
N LEU A 179 12.53 -10.84 10.70
CA LEU A 179 12.56 -9.60 11.48
C LEU A 179 11.25 -8.79 11.39
N LEU A 180 10.63 -8.73 10.20
CA LEU A 180 9.33 -8.09 10.03
C LEU A 180 8.20 -8.81 10.79
N MET A 181 8.20 -10.14 10.82
CA MET A 181 7.25 -10.93 11.62
C MET A 181 7.45 -10.68 13.11
N ASP A 182 8.69 -10.56 13.56
CA ASP A 182 9.00 -10.30 14.97
C ASP A 182 8.59 -8.88 15.37
N LEU A 183 8.81 -7.88 14.51
CA LEU A 183 8.31 -6.52 14.71
C LEU A 183 6.78 -6.47 14.86
N ILE A 184 6.04 -7.23 14.04
CA ILE A 184 4.58 -7.34 14.16
C ILE A 184 4.20 -8.05 15.46
N SER A 185 4.89 -9.15 15.80
CA SER A 185 4.62 -9.91 17.02
C SER A 185 4.91 -9.08 18.27
N TYR A 186 5.95 -8.24 18.23
CA TYR A 186 6.26 -7.28 19.28
C TYR A 186 5.15 -6.25 19.42
N GLU A 187 4.63 -5.72 18.33
CA GLU A 187 3.49 -4.79 18.39
C GLU A 187 2.24 -5.42 19.00
N GLU A 188 1.97 -6.69 18.69
CA GLU A 188 0.80 -7.40 19.20
C GLU A 188 0.94 -7.76 20.70
N CYS A 189 2.15 -8.04 21.19
CA CYS A 189 2.36 -8.64 22.52
C CYS A 189 3.18 -7.79 23.52
N GLY A 190 3.95 -6.80 23.06
CA GLY A 190 4.77 -5.92 23.90
C GLY A 190 5.88 -6.62 24.71
N ILE A 191 6.33 -7.80 24.26
CA ILE A 191 7.27 -8.65 25.01
C ILE A 191 8.68 -8.05 24.97
N VAL A 192 9.16 -7.52 26.10
CA VAL A 192 10.46 -6.83 26.20
C VAL A 192 11.67 -7.66 25.70
N PRO A 193 11.79 -8.96 26.01
CA PRO A 193 12.86 -9.78 25.42
C PRO A 193 12.87 -9.84 23.89
N LEU A 194 11.69 -9.76 23.25
CA LEU A 194 11.58 -9.78 21.80
C LEU A 194 12.15 -8.50 21.18
N ARG A 195 11.97 -7.35 21.85
CA ARG A 195 12.58 -6.06 21.48
C ARG A 195 14.10 -6.18 21.35
N ALA A 196 14.76 -6.76 22.35
CA ALA A 196 16.21 -6.94 22.33
C ALA A 196 16.66 -7.88 21.20
N SER A 197 15.90 -8.94 20.93
CA SER A 197 16.16 -9.84 19.80
C SER A 197 16.10 -9.10 18.46
N ILE A 198 15.05 -8.31 18.25
CA ILE A 198 14.85 -7.48 17.05
C ILE A 198 16.02 -6.52 16.85
N GLU A 199 16.47 -5.82 17.91
CA GLU A 199 17.60 -4.90 17.84
C GLU A 199 18.91 -5.61 17.46
N ILE A 200 19.17 -6.79 18.02
CA ILE A 200 20.36 -7.60 17.72
C ILE A 200 20.34 -8.09 16.27
N GLU A 201 19.21 -8.63 15.83
CA GLU A 201 19.03 -9.13 14.45
C GLU A 201 19.15 -8.00 13.44
N PHE A 202 18.54 -6.85 13.71
CA PHE A 202 18.69 -5.67 12.86
C PHE A 202 20.14 -5.17 12.80
N ALA A 203 20.87 -5.15 13.92
CA ALA A 203 22.28 -4.79 13.95
C ALA A 203 23.13 -5.77 13.11
N SER A 204 22.86 -7.07 13.21
CA SER A 204 23.51 -8.10 12.37
C SER A 204 23.20 -7.89 10.89
N LEU A 205 21.94 -7.62 10.52
CA LEU A 205 21.56 -7.31 9.15
C LEU A 205 22.29 -6.06 8.65
N LYS A 206 22.38 -5.00 9.46
CA LYS A 206 23.07 -3.75 9.10
C LYS A 206 24.56 -3.96 8.80
N GLN A 207 25.24 -4.81 9.55
CA GLN A 207 26.66 -5.14 9.30
C GLN A 207 26.86 -5.93 8.00
N ASN A 208 25.90 -6.79 7.66
CA ASN A 208 25.98 -7.68 6.51
C ASN A 208 25.30 -7.11 5.24
N ALA A 209 24.60 -5.98 5.36
CA ALA A 209 23.81 -5.38 4.29
C ALA A 209 24.38 -4.05 3.81
N THR A 210 24.69 -3.99 2.52
CA THR A 210 25.10 -2.76 1.84
C THR A 210 23.96 -2.05 1.12
N ASP A 211 22.73 -2.56 1.19
CA ASP A 211 21.59 -2.05 0.41
C ASP A 211 20.81 -1.01 1.22
N PRO A 212 20.92 0.29 0.91
CA PRO A 212 20.28 1.33 1.70
C PRO A 212 18.75 1.27 1.62
N GLY A 213 18.21 0.80 0.49
CA GLY A 213 16.76 0.66 0.32
C GLY A 213 16.16 -0.41 1.21
N LEU A 214 16.92 -1.48 1.48
CA LEU A 214 16.50 -2.54 2.41
C LEU A 214 16.55 -2.06 3.88
N LEU A 215 17.64 -1.37 4.24
CA LEU A 215 17.89 -0.98 5.63
C LEU A 215 17.06 0.22 6.09
N GLY A 216 16.75 1.15 5.20
CA GLY A 216 16.09 2.39 5.60
C GLY A 216 14.69 2.17 6.17
N PHE A 217 13.87 1.33 5.54
CA PHE A 217 12.54 1.01 6.06
C PHE A 217 12.57 0.16 7.33
N LEU A 218 13.52 -0.79 7.43
CA LEU A 218 13.72 -1.57 8.65
C LEU A 218 14.17 -0.69 9.82
N ALA A 219 15.08 0.26 9.58
CA ALA A 219 15.52 1.22 10.58
C ALA A 219 14.36 2.07 11.09
N PHE A 220 13.47 2.50 10.19
CA PHE A 220 12.23 3.19 10.57
C PHE A 220 11.35 2.33 11.49
N LEU A 221 11.06 1.07 11.12
CA LEU A 221 10.21 0.19 11.93
C LEU A 221 10.80 -0.15 13.30
N VAL A 222 12.12 -0.37 13.35
CA VAL A 222 12.85 -0.61 14.61
C VAL A 222 12.84 0.66 15.48
N GLY A 223 12.98 1.84 14.88
CA GLY A 223 12.88 3.12 15.58
C GLY A 223 11.47 3.40 16.12
N ASP A 224 10.43 2.97 15.40
CA ASP A 224 9.01 3.11 15.79
C ASP A 224 8.56 2.16 16.91
N MET A 225 9.40 1.20 17.33
CA MET A 225 9.11 0.38 18.51
C MET A 225 8.80 1.28 19.71
N ASP A 226 7.78 0.91 20.50
CA ASP A 226 7.28 1.68 21.65
C ASP A 226 6.50 2.97 21.29
N GLY A 227 6.06 3.11 20.04
CA GLY A 227 5.34 4.31 19.56
C GLY A 227 6.28 5.48 19.24
N GLY A 228 7.57 5.17 19.09
CA GLY A 228 8.65 6.12 18.87
C GLY A 228 8.72 6.65 17.44
N THR A 229 7.91 7.66 17.12
CA THR A 229 8.34 8.68 16.15
C THR A 229 8.29 10.06 16.80
N THR A 230 9.31 10.36 17.61
CA THR A 230 9.79 11.73 17.74
C THR A 230 10.56 12.03 16.45
N ILE A 231 9.83 12.37 15.38
CA ILE A 231 10.45 13.03 14.24
C ILE A 231 10.80 14.44 14.72
N LEU A 232 12.08 14.65 15.04
CA LEU A 232 12.73 15.96 15.05
C LEU A 232 12.99 16.39 13.60
#